data_AF-A0A9E4MIE1-F1
#
_entry.id   AF-A0A9E4MIE1-F1
#
_cell.length_a   1.000
_cell.length_b   1.000
_cell.length_c   1.000
_cell.angle_alpha   90.00
_cell.angle_beta   90.00
_cell.angle_gamma   90.00
#
_symmetry.space_group_name_H-M   'P 1'
#
loop_
_entity.id
_entity.type
_entity.pdbx_description
1 polymer ?
#
loop_
_entity_poly.entity_id
_entity_poly.type
_entity_poly.pdbx_seq_one_letter_code
_entity_poly.pdbx_strand_id
1 'polypeptide(L)'
;MTTEDETPFDPTARRLCPDGACTGLLDAGNRCSACGKVWGPHDVPVFDMVTAAEPVADSPPEDAPSAVQEATNDGFDPHRRLCPDGACVGVIGENGRCSECGRSAAAEELSS
;
A
#
# COMPACT_ATOMS: atom_id res chain seq x y z
N MET A 1 5.00 34.50 24.71
CA MET A 1 4.61 33.19 24.14
C MET A 1 5.30 33.17 22.79
N THR A 2 6.43 32.48 22.70
CA THR A 2 7.27 32.41 21.51
C THR A 2 6.51 31.70 20.41
N THR A 3 6.24 32.38 19.30
CA THR A 3 5.78 31.74 18.07
C THR A 3 7.00 31.06 17.46
N GLU A 4 7.26 29.85 17.92
CA GLU A 4 8.35 29.02 17.42
C GLU A 4 7.98 28.55 16.01
N ASP A 5 8.63 29.18 15.03
CA ASP A 5 9.00 28.61 13.73
C ASP A 5 7.89 27.80 13.03
N GLU A 6 7.01 28.48 12.28
CA GLU A 6 6.13 27.83 11.30
C GLU A 6 6.95 27.40 10.08
N THR A 7 7.91 26.47 10.24
CA THR A 7 8.49 25.78 9.10
C THR A 7 7.37 24.95 8.46
N PRO A 8 6.95 25.26 7.23
CA PRO A 8 5.88 24.53 6.57
C PRO A 8 6.28 23.06 6.48
N PHE A 9 5.32 22.17 6.77
CA PHE A 9 5.53 20.74 6.55
C PHE A 9 5.77 20.51 5.05
N ASP A 10 7.04 20.29 4.67
CA ASP A 10 7.40 19.85 3.32
C ASP A 10 7.62 18.33 3.31
N PRO A 11 6.65 17.55 2.79
CA PRO A 11 6.78 16.10 2.68
C PRO A 11 7.91 15.67 1.73
N THR A 12 8.33 16.55 0.81
CA THR A 12 9.38 16.26 -0.19
C THR A 12 10.78 16.30 0.43
N ALA A 13 10.95 17.12 1.48
CA ALA A 13 12.19 17.21 2.23
C ALA A 13 12.38 16.03 3.22
N ARG A 14 11.30 15.31 3.56
CA ARG A 14 11.32 14.21 4.54
C ARG A 14 11.52 12.87 3.85
N ARG A 15 12.72 12.33 3.94
CA ARG A 15 13.09 11.05 3.33
C ARG A 15 13.16 9.94 4.38
N LEU A 16 12.59 8.78 4.06
CA LEU A 16 12.69 7.56 4.88
C LEU A 16 14.03 6.85 4.64
N CYS A 17 14.46 6.05 5.62
CA CYS A 17 15.63 5.20 5.52
C CYS A 17 15.44 4.15 4.39
N PRO A 18 16.41 4.00 3.47
CA PRO A 18 16.26 3.11 2.31
C PRO A 18 16.49 1.62 2.63
N ASP A 19 16.83 1.21 3.85
CA ASP A 19 17.08 -0.22 4.15
C ASP A 19 15.83 -1.11 4.17
N GLY A 20 14.63 -0.55 4.03
CA GLY A 20 13.37 -1.29 3.92
C GLY A 20 12.87 -1.93 5.23
N ALA A 21 13.74 -2.12 6.23
CA ALA A 21 13.37 -2.59 7.56
C ALA A 21 13.27 -1.44 8.57
N CYS A 22 14.06 -0.38 8.39
CA CYS A 22 14.06 0.81 9.23
C CYS A 22 13.07 1.86 8.71
N THR A 23 12.17 2.30 9.59
CA THR A 23 11.17 3.35 9.31
C THR A 23 11.61 4.74 9.73
N GLY A 24 12.90 4.93 10.06
CA GLY A 24 13.45 6.22 10.50
C GLY A 24 13.59 7.25 9.38
N LEU A 25 13.68 8.52 9.75
CA LEU A 25 13.87 9.66 8.83
C LEU A 25 15.36 9.99 8.65
N LEU A 26 15.72 10.45 7.46
CA LEU A 26 17.03 11.02 7.17
C LEU A 26 17.07 12.51 7.52
N ASP A 27 18.18 12.95 8.11
CA ASP A 27 18.48 14.36 8.29
C ASP A 27 19.09 14.99 7.01
N ALA A 28 19.41 16.29 7.08
CA ALA A 28 20.04 17.02 5.98
C ALA A 28 21.46 16.50 5.63
N GLY A 29 22.08 15.70 6.50
CA GLY A 29 23.37 15.05 6.28
C GLY A 29 23.25 13.59 5.84
N ASN A 30 22.07 13.16 5.39
CA ASN A 30 21.76 11.79 4.96
C ASN A 30 21.98 10.73 6.05
N ARG A 31 21.91 11.11 7.33
CA ARG A 31 21.98 10.17 8.45
C ARG A 31 20.59 9.82 8.94
N CYS A 32 20.32 8.53 9.12
CA CYS A 32 19.07 8.07 9.72
C CYS A 32 19.06 8.30 11.23
N SER A 33 18.01 8.92 11.75
CA SER A 33 17.85 9.20 13.19
C SER A 33 17.55 7.95 14.04
N ALA A 34 17.08 6.86 13.43
CA ALA A 34 16.74 5.63 14.14
C ALA A 34 17.89 4.60 14.15
N CYS A 35 18.52 4.34 13.01
CA CYS A 35 19.57 3.33 12.89
C CYS A 35 21.00 3.90 12.79
N GLY A 36 21.15 5.21 12.61
CA GLY A 36 22.45 5.90 12.58
C GLY A 36 23.26 5.73 11.29
N LYS A 37 22.80 4.94 10.31
CA LYS A 37 23.46 4.76 9.01
C LYS A 37 23.48 6.06 8.21
N VAL A 38 24.55 6.28 7.44
CA VAL A 38 24.71 7.41 6.53
C VAL A 38 24.64 6.88 5.11
N TRP A 39 23.83 7.53 4.26
CA TRP A 39 23.58 7.11 2.89
C TRP A 39 24.15 8.11 1.90
N GLY A 40 24.83 7.64 0.86
CA GLY A 40 25.36 8.51 -0.18
C GLY A 40 24.27 9.03 -1.14
N PRO A 41 24.61 10.02 -1.99
CA PRO A 41 23.67 10.58 -2.98
C PRO A 41 23.21 9.57 -4.05
N HIS A 42 23.88 8.42 -4.17
CA HIS A 42 23.56 7.34 -5.11
C HIS A 42 22.88 6.13 -4.45
N ASP A 43 22.68 6.14 -3.12
CA ASP A 43 22.04 5.03 -2.41
C ASP A 43 20.50 5.16 -2.35
N VAL A 44 19.95 6.20 -2.98
CA VAL A 44 18.51 6.29 -3.22
C VAL A 44 18.21 5.65 -4.58
N PRO A 45 17.29 4.67 -4.67
CA PRO A 45 16.78 4.28 -5.97
C PRO A 45 16.03 5.50 -6.52
N VAL A 46 16.66 6.19 -7.47
CA VAL A 46 15.90 7.03 -8.38
C VAL A 46 14.91 6.09 -9.05
N PHE A 47 13.63 6.24 -8.73
CA PHE A 47 12.59 5.68 -9.56
C PHE A 47 12.77 6.33 -10.94
N ASP A 48 13.48 5.62 -11.83
CA ASP A 48 13.66 5.94 -13.24
C ASP A 48 12.29 5.82 -13.92
N MET A 49 11.44 6.81 -13.67
CA MET A 49 10.16 7.00 -14.34
C MET A 49 10.22 8.26 -15.21
N VAL A 50 11.27 8.42 -16.03
CA VAL A 50 11.17 9.13 -17.31
C VAL A 50 12.37 8.81 -18.21
N THR A 51 12.21 7.85 -19.12
CA THR A 51 12.91 7.88 -20.40
C THR A 51 11.98 7.36 -21.47
N ALA A 52 11.88 8.11 -22.57
CA ALA A 52 10.97 7.98 -23.72
C ALA A 52 9.51 8.41 -23.48
N ALA A 53 9.30 9.72 -23.57
CA ALA A 53 8.02 10.30 -24.01
C ALA A 53 7.78 9.93 -25.48
N GLU A 54 6.98 8.90 -25.72
CA GLU A 54 6.24 8.75 -26.97
C GLU A 54 4.88 9.44 -26.76
N PRO A 55 4.47 10.44 -27.57
CA PRO A 55 3.16 11.04 -27.42
C PRO A 55 2.10 10.01 -27.84
N VAL A 56 1.46 9.37 -26.87
CA VAL A 56 0.26 8.57 -27.12
C VAL A 56 -0.81 9.53 -27.64
N ALA A 57 -1.16 9.34 -28.91
CA ALA A 57 -2.18 10.10 -29.58
C ALA A 57 -3.50 9.96 -28.82
N ASP A 58 -4.01 11.11 -28.38
CA ASP A 58 -5.34 11.33 -27.83
C ASP A 58 -6.38 10.73 -28.77
N SER A 59 -6.87 9.53 -28.42
CA SER A 59 -8.08 8.95 -29.00
C SER A 59 -9.16 9.12 -27.96
N PRO A 60 -10.16 9.99 -28.16
CA PRO A 60 -11.26 10.10 -27.22
C PRO A 60 -12.00 8.75 -27.18
N PRO A 61 -12.30 8.18 -26.00
CA PRO A 61 -13.18 7.04 -25.93
C PRO A 61 -14.58 7.48 -26.36
N GLU A 62 -15.01 7.03 -27.53
CA GLU A 62 -16.39 7.16 -27.99
C GLU A 62 -17.32 6.30 -27.12
N ASP A 63 -18.21 7.00 -26.43
CA ASP A 63 -19.53 6.60 -25.95
C ASP A 63 -19.83 5.10 -25.76
N ALA A 64 -19.89 4.68 -24.49
CA ALA A 64 -20.94 3.78 -24.06
C ALA A 64 -21.35 4.15 -22.63
N PRO A 65 -22.60 4.59 -22.38
CA PRO A 65 -23.13 4.61 -21.02
C PRO A 65 -23.32 3.16 -20.59
N SER A 66 -22.25 2.55 -20.07
CA SER A 66 -22.41 1.39 -19.21
C SER A 66 -23.21 1.88 -18.03
N ALA A 67 -24.46 1.40 -17.98
CA ALA A 67 -25.39 1.63 -16.89
C ALA A 67 -24.63 1.67 -15.57
N VAL A 68 -24.63 2.83 -14.93
CA VAL A 68 -24.50 2.89 -13.47
C VAL A 68 -25.58 1.97 -12.95
N GLN A 69 -25.18 0.72 -12.69
CA GLN A 69 -25.94 -0.14 -11.80
C GLN A 69 -25.88 0.61 -10.49
N GLU A 70 -26.94 1.37 -10.23
CA GLU A 70 -27.22 1.94 -8.93
C GLU A 70 -27.11 0.76 -7.95
N ALA A 71 -25.96 0.70 -7.28
CA ALA A 71 -25.61 -0.33 -6.32
C ALA A 71 -26.54 -0.15 -5.13
N THR A 72 -27.71 -0.76 -5.26
CA THR A 72 -28.57 -1.02 -4.13
C THR A 72 -27.88 -2.07 -3.28
N ASN A 73 -27.71 -1.73 -2.00
CA ASN A 73 -27.11 -2.49 -0.91
C ASN A 73 -25.56 -2.48 -0.88
N ASP A 74 -25.03 -1.96 0.23
CA ASP A 74 -23.63 -1.91 0.65
C ASP A 74 -22.75 -2.95 -0.05
N GLY A 75 -21.65 -2.53 -0.70
CA GLY A 75 -20.73 -3.35 -1.50
C GLY A 75 -19.98 -4.47 -0.75
N PHE A 76 -20.55 -4.99 0.32
CA PHE A 76 -20.15 -6.18 1.04
C PHE A 76 -20.77 -7.42 0.38
N ASP A 77 -19.92 -8.25 -0.21
CA ASP A 77 -20.30 -9.59 -0.65
C ASP A 77 -20.41 -10.53 0.58
N PRO A 78 -21.62 -10.99 0.97
CA PRO A 78 -21.79 -11.86 2.13
C PRO A 78 -21.15 -13.25 1.95
N HIS A 79 -20.74 -13.62 0.74
CA HIS A 79 -20.03 -14.86 0.48
C HIS A 79 -18.51 -14.76 0.71
N ARG A 80 -17.95 -13.55 0.80
CA ARG A 80 -16.54 -13.34 1.17
C ARG A 80 -16.33 -13.50 2.67
N ARG A 81 -15.78 -14.64 3.08
CA ARG A 81 -15.39 -14.93 4.47
C ARG A 81 -13.88 -14.83 4.64
N LEU A 82 -13.42 -14.19 5.72
CA LEU A 82 -12.01 -14.16 6.11
C LEU A 82 -11.55 -15.53 6.65
N CYS A 83 -10.24 -15.77 6.60
CA CYS A 83 -9.62 -16.94 7.20
C CYS A 83 -9.87 -16.95 8.73
N PRO A 84 -10.25 -18.09 9.32
CA PRO A 84 -10.62 -18.12 10.74
C PRO A 84 -9.39 -18.06 11.68
N ASP A 85 -8.17 -18.25 11.16
CA ASP A 85 -6.90 -18.19 11.90
C ASP A 85 -6.63 -16.85 12.62
N GLY A 86 -7.32 -15.76 12.25
CA GLY A 86 -7.23 -14.45 12.90
C GLY A 86 -5.91 -13.69 12.67
N ALA A 87 -4.80 -14.39 12.45
CA ALA A 87 -3.52 -13.82 12.03
C ALA A 87 -3.36 -13.81 10.50
N CYS A 88 -4.07 -14.68 9.80
CA CYS A 88 -4.08 -14.74 8.33
C CYS A 88 -5.01 -13.66 7.71
N VAL A 89 -4.48 -12.89 6.76
CA VAL A 89 -5.23 -11.86 6.02
C VAL A 89 -6.04 -12.40 4.83
N GLY A 90 -6.00 -13.70 4.58
CA GLY A 90 -6.61 -14.34 3.43
C GLY A 90 -8.13 -14.51 3.53
N VAL A 91 -8.76 -14.79 2.38
CA VAL A 91 -10.19 -15.11 2.27
C VAL A 91 -10.41 -16.59 1.95
N ILE A 92 -11.54 -17.14 2.35
CA ILE A 92 -11.97 -18.50 2.01
C ILE A 92 -12.56 -18.50 0.60
N GLY A 93 -11.94 -19.26 -0.30
CA GLY A 93 -12.43 -19.47 -1.66
C GLY A 93 -13.54 -20.52 -1.74
N GLU A 94 -14.09 -20.72 -2.94
CA GLU A 94 -15.15 -21.70 -3.22
C GLU A 94 -14.74 -23.14 -2.89
N ASN A 95 -13.44 -23.43 -2.88
CA ASN A 95 -12.86 -24.71 -2.47
C ASN A 95 -12.89 -24.94 -0.95
N GLY A 96 -13.41 -23.99 -0.16
CA GLY A 96 -13.46 -24.04 1.29
C GLY A 96 -12.09 -23.86 1.97
N ARG A 97 -11.08 -23.38 1.24
CA ARG A 97 -9.71 -23.15 1.73
C ARG A 97 -9.31 -21.68 1.60
N CYS A 98 -8.44 -21.24 2.50
CA CYS A 98 -7.85 -19.90 2.45
C CYS A 98 -6.90 -19.74 1.26
N SER A 99 -6.96 -18.60 0.55
CA SER A 99 -6.08 -18.27 -0.58
C SER A 99 -4.60 -18.17 -0.20
N GLU A 100 -4.30 -17.73 1.03
CA GLU A 100 -2.92 -17.45 1.47
C GLU A 100 -2.29 -18.67 2.15
N CYS A 101 -3.00 -19.27 3.10
CA CYS A 101 -2.43 -20.34 3.96
C CYS A 101 -2.96 -21.75 3.65
N GLY A 102 -3.99 -21.88 2.79
CA GLY A 102 -4.56 -23.18 2.41
C GLY A 102 -5.38 -23.90 3.49
N ARG A 103 -5.54 -23.31 4.69
CA ARG A 103 -6.36 -23.86 5.78
C ARG A 103 -7.84 -23.92 5.40
N SER A 104 -8.52 -24.99 5.81
CA SER A 104 -9.95 -25.16 5.62
C SER A 104 -10.77 -24.36 6.62
N ALA A 105 -11.87 -23.76 6.17
CA ALA A 105 -12.79 -23.01 7.04
C ALA A 105 -13.43 -23.87 8.16
N ALA A 106 -13.58 -25.18 7.94
CA ALA A 106 -14.21 -26.11 8.88
C ALA A 106 -13.33 -26.57 10.06
N ALA A 107 -12.07 -26.13 10.15
CA ALA A 107 -11.14 -26.65 11.15
C ALA A 107 -11.41 -26.13 12.58
N GLU A 108 -12.15 -25.03 12.75
CA GLU A 108 -12.36 -24.41 14.07
C GLU A 108 -13.66 -24.83 14.78
N GLU A 109 -14.67 -25.33 14.05
CA GLU A 109 -15.95 -25.72 14.67
C GLU A 109 -15.88 -27.03 15.48
N LEU A 110 -14.78 -27.79 15.40
CA LEU A 110 -14.60 -29.05 16.17
C LEU A 110 -13.93 -28.87 17.54
N SER A 111 -13.65 -27.65 17.98
CA SER A 111 -12.97 -27.37 19.26
C SER A 111 -13.85 -26.67 20.32
N SER A 112 -15.18 -26.70 20.18
CA SER A 112 -16.13 -26.24 21.22
C SER A 112 -16.94 -27.37 21.81
#